data_AF-A0A1M7EL60-F1
#
_entry.id   AF-A0A1M7EL60-F1
#
_cell.length_a   1.000
_cell.length_b   1.000
_cell.length_c   1.000
_cell.angle_alpha   90.00
_cell.angle_beta   90.00
_cell.angle_gamma   90.00
#
_symmetry.space_group_name_H-M   'P 1'
#
loop_
_entity.id
_entity.type
_entity.pdbx_description
1 polymer ?
#
loop_
_entity_poly.entity_id
_entity_poly.type
_entity_poly.pdbx_seq_one_letter_code
_entity_poly.pdbx_strand_id
1 'polypeptide(L)'
;MFVARQKLFVLVSLPHSGIYDTAHRIFQRSSFFPFKGPIRCAGFGEALFAVLNVHNYRLSTREYLRELRRFLRRHGGKEVHLVLNLVLYTEGTHAMGEVIRELNRTSLDIHYLVLQSNYINRQVMSSELLAVLKGWIKQGTVHVNDTLVMGSQIRLDQRAEELCAVIRQVVAS
;
A
#
# COMPACT_ATOMS: atom_id res chain seq x y z
N MET A 1 -27.21 -10.95 7.03
CA MET A 1 -26.04 -11.34 6.23
C MET A 1 -24.99 -10.25 6.39
N PHE A 2 -23.93 -10.48 7.17
CA PHE A 2 -22.83 -9.54 7.28
C PHE A 2 -21.99 -9.68 6.00
N VAL A 3 -22.06 -8.68 5.12
CA VAL A 3 -21.13 -8.61 3.98
C VAL A 3 -19.78 -8.23 4.56
N ALA A 4 -18.80 -9.14 4.50
CA ALA A 4 -17.44 -8.84 4.93
C ALA A 4 -16.95 -7.59 4.19
N ARG A 5 -16.47 -6.59 4.94
CA ARG A 5 -16.00 -5.34 4.34
C ARG A 5 -14.82 -5.64 3.43
N GLN A 6 -14.85 -5.07 2.23
CA GLN A 6 -13.76 -5.18 1.28
C GLN A 6 -12.49 -4.53 1.88
N LYS A 7 -11.43 -5.32 1.98
CA LYS A 7 -10.14 -4.89 2.54
C LYS A 7 -9.34 -4.08 1.52
N LEU A 8 -8.72 -3.00 1.98
CA LEU A 8 -7.77 -2.17 1.23
C LEU A 8 -6.43 -2.13 1.96
N PHE A 9 -5.40 -2.70 1.34
CA PHE A 9 -4.03 -2.61 1.80
C PHE A 9 -3.34 -1.40 1.16
N VAL A 10 -2.82 -0.49 1.98
CA VAL A 10 -2.06 0.67 1.51
C VAL A 10 -0.60 0.48 1.92
N LEU A 11 0.25 0.12 0.97
CA LEU A 11 1.70 0.15 1.18
C LEU A 11 2.12 1.61 1.25
N VAL A 12 2.66 2.05 2.38
CA VAL A 12 3.09 3.43 2.61
C VAL A 12 4.60 3.46 2.78
N SER A 13 5.31 4.39 2.15
CA SER A 13 6.77 4.45 2.29
C SER A 13 7.37 5.80 1.95
N LEU A 14 8.62 6.04 2.33
CA LEU A 14 9.41 7.17 1.82
C LEU A 14 9.80 6.97 0.35
N PRO A 15 10.17 8.04 -0.39
CA PRO A 15 10.76 7.92 -1.71
C PRO A 15 11.98 6.99 -1.68
N HIS A 16 12.14 6.16 -2.71
CA HIS A 16 13.25 5.20 -2.82
C HIS A 16 13.29 4.10 -1.74
N SER A 17 12.17 3.80 -1.08
CA SER A 17 12.05 2.72 -0.09
C SER A 17 12.08 1.30 -0.63
N GLY A 18 12.01 1.12 -1.95
CA GLY A 18 11.79 -0.19 -2.57
C GLY A 18 10.35 -0.69 -2.43
N ILE A 19 9.36 0.19 -2.27
CA ILE A 19 7.94 -0.20 -2.18
C ILE A 19 7.45 -1.02 -3.37
N TYR A 20 7.91 -0.71 -4.58
CA TYR A 20 7.57 -1.45 -5.80
C TYR A 20 8.19 -2.84 -5.80
N ASP A 21 9.47 -2.93 -5.44
CA ASP A 21 10.20 -4.18 -5.27
C ASP A 21 9.59 -5.07 -4.19
N THR A 22 9.11 -4.45 -3.11
CA THR A 22 8.38 -5.11 -2.03
C THR A 22 7.05 -5.65 -2.54
N ALA A 23 6.27 -4.85 -3.27
CA ALA A 23 5.01 -5.29 -3.87
C ALA A 23 5.22 -6.45 -4.87
N HIS A 24 6.24 -6.37 -5.74
CA HIS A 24 6.58 -7.44 -6.68
C HIS A 24 6.86 -8.77 -5.96
N ARG A 25 7.54 -8.73 -4.81
CA ARG A 25 7.82 -9.92 -3.99
C ARG A 25 6.57 -10.45 -3.29
N ILE A 26 5.79 -9.59 -2.66
CA ILE A 26 4.54 -9.96 -1.97
C ILE A 26 3.61 -10.73 -2.92
N PHE A 27 3.40 -10.21 -4.14
CA PHE A 27 2.47 -10.82 -5.09
C PHE A 27 3.14 -11.75 -6.10
N GLN A 28 4.47 -11.93 -6.01
CA GLN A 28 5.26 -12.76 -6.94
C GLN A 28 5.00 -12.41 -8.42
N ARG A 29 5.02 -11.10 -8.73
CA ARG A 29 4.78 -10.58 -10.08
C ARG A 29 5.88 -9.60 -10.45
N SER A 30 6.38 -9.69 -11.67
CA SER A 30 7.37 -8.76 -12.23
C SER A 30 6.76 -7.44 -12.71
N SER A 31 5.45 -7.40 -12.90
CA SER A 31 4.75 -6.20 -13.36
C SER A 31 3.30 -6.18 -12.88
N PHE A 32 2.84 -4.99 -12.51
CA PHE A 32 1.43 -4.69 -12.29
C PHE A 32 1.03 -3.61 -13.29
N PHE A 33 0.16 -3.96 -14.21
CA PHE A 33 -0.43 -2.98 -15.11
C PHE A 33 -1.66 -2.39 -14.44
N PRO A 34 -1.79 -1.05 -14.38
CA PRO A 34 -3.01 -0.42 -13.91
C PRO A 34 -4.24 -1.03 -14.60
N PHE A 35 -5.25 -1.41 -13.83
CA PHE A 35 -6.53 -1.93 -14.31
C PHE A 35 -6.54 -3.32 -14.97
N LYS A 36 -5.44 -4.09 -14.89
CA LYS A 36 -5.51 -5.54 -15.11
C LYS A 36 -6.52 -6.17 -14.14
N GLY A 37 -7.11 -7.30 -14.56
CA GLY A 37 -8.05 -8.04 -13.71
C GLY A 37 -7.41 -8.46 -12.38
N PRO A 38 -8.23 -8.77 -11.36
CA PRO A 38 -7.73 -9.26 -10.08
C PRO A 38 -6.81 -10.47 -10.27
N ILE A 39 -5.75 -10.54 -9.46
CA ILE A 39 -4.78 -11.62 -9.48
C ILE A 39 -4.97 -12.52 -8.28
N ARG A 40 -4.71 -13.82 -8.47
CA ARG A 40 -4.42 -14.75 -7.38
C ARG A 40 -2.92 -14.80 -7.14
N CYS A 41 -2.55 -14.97 -5.89
CA CYS A 41 -1.17 -15.14 -5.47
C CYS A 41 -1.12 -16.34 -4.53
N ALA A 42 -0.26 -17.31 -4.83
CA ALA A 42 -0.17 -18.57 -4.10
C ALA A 42 -0.01 -18.37 -2.57
N GLY A 43 0.67 -17.28 -2.18
CA GLY A 43 0.87 -16.91 -0.79
C GLY A 43 -0.39 -16.51 -0.01
N PHE A 44 -1.55 -16.35 -0.67
CA PHE A 44 -2.81 -15.90 -0.07
C PHE A 44 -4.01 -16.80 -0.41
N GLY A 45 -3.77 -18.03 -0.87
CA GLY A 45 -4.83 -18.98 -1.23
C GLY A 45 -5.71 -18.48 -2.39
N GLU A 46 -7.03 -18.61 -2.24
CA GLU A 46 -8.01 -18.22 -3.27
C GLU A 46 -8.33 -16.72 -3.32
N ALA A 47 -7.75 -15.94 -2.39
CA ALA A 47 -8.02 -14.51 -2.31
C ALA A 47 -7.57 -13.77 -3.59
N LEU A 48 -8.45 -12.89 -4.08
CA LEU A 48 -8.21 -12.06 -5.27
C LEU A 48 -7.71 -10.68 -4.87
N PHE A 49 -6.72 -10.16 -5.59
CA PHE A 49 -6.14 -8.84 -5.35
C PHE A 49 -6.18 -7.98 -6.61
N ALA A 50 -6.64 -6.74 -6.49
CA ALA A 50 -6.42 -5.72 -7.50
C ALA A 50 -5.37 -4.74 -6.98
N VAL A 51 -4.36 -4.45 -7.79
CA VAL A 51 -3.22 -3.61 -7.37
C VAL A 51 -3.21 -2.33 -8.21
N LEU A 52 -3.37 -1.18 -7.54
CA LEU A 52 -3.10 0.12 -8.13
C LEU A 52 -1.61 0.44 -7.98
N ASN A 53 -0.84 -0.06 -8.93
CA ASN A 53 0.60 0.15 -8.98
C ASN A 53 0.97 1.34 -9.86
N VAL A 54 0.63 2.54 -9.41
CA VAL A 54 0.95 3.77 -10.14
C VAL A 54 2.18 4.43 -9.52
N HIS A 55 3.14 4.81 -10.37
CA HIS A 55 4.29 5.60 -9.95
C HIS A 55 3.85 7.04 -9.64
N ASN A 56 3.57 7.32 -8.37
CA ASN A 56 3.15 8.65 -7.94
C ASN A 56 4.27 9.70 -8.02
N TYR A 57 5.54 9.31 -8.23
CA TYR A 57 6.63 10.24 -8.55
C TYR A 57 6.40 11.00 -9.87
N ARG A 58 5.66 10.43 -10.83
CA ARG A 58 5.43 11.05 -12.15
C ARG A 58 4.05 11.71 -12.28
N LEU A 59 3.21 11.60 -11.27
CA LEU A 59 1.83 12.09 -11.30
C LEU A 59 1.60 13.08 -10.17
N SER A 60 0.97 14.20 -10.49
CA SER A 60 0.45 15.09 -9.45
C SER A 60 -0.56 14.37 -8.54
N THR A 61 -0.76 14.86 -7.31
CA THR A 61 -1.79 14.37 -6.38
C THR A 61 -3.16 14.32 -7.05
N ARG A 62 -3.50 15.32 -7.87
CA ARG A 62 -4.77 15.38 -8.62
C ARG A 62 -4.91 14.20 -9.59
N GLU A 63 -3.85 13.87 -10.33
CA GLU A 63 -3.87 12.75 -11.28
C GLU A 63 -3.90 11.42 -10.55
N TYR A 64 -3.14 11.28 -9.47
CA TYR A 64 -3.18 10.08 -8.64
C TYR A 64 -4.57 9.85 -8.05
N LEU A 65 -5.23 10.89 -7.52
CA LEU A 65 -6.61 10.83 -7.05
C LEU A 65 -7.59 10.43 -8.16
N ARG A 66 -7.38 10.91 -9.40
CA ARG A 66 -8.19 10.50 -10.55
C ARG A 66 -8.05 9.00 -10.80
N GLU A 67 -6.84 8.47 -10.80
CA GLU A 67 -6.57 7.04 -11.00
C GLU A 67 -7.09 6.20 -9.83
N LEU A 68 -6.90 6.65 -8.59
CA LEU A 68 -7.47 6.01 -7.39
C LEU A 68 -9.00 5.92 -7.49
N ARG A 69 -9.69 7.01 -7.82
CA ARG A 69 -11.16 6.99 -7.98
C ARG A 69 -11.60 6.05 -9.10
N ARG A 70 -10.88 6.02 -10.24
CA ARG A 70 -11.16 5.07 -11.33
C ARG A 70 -10.99 3.63 -10.86
N PHE A 71 -9.93 3.36 -10.12
CA PHE A 71 -9.62 2.05 -9.57
C PHE A 71 -10.69 1.59 -8.58
N LEU A 72 -11.05 2.44 -7.62
CA LEU A 72 -12.12 2.17 -6.65
C LEU A 72 -13.48 1.97 -7.34
N ARG A 73 -13.83 2.75 -8.37
CA ARG A 73 -15.07 2.49 -9.13
C ARG A 73 -15.06 1.16 -9.88
N ARG A 74 -13.90 0.74 -10.40
CA ARG A 74 -13.78 -0.50 -11.18
C ARG A 74 -13.80 -1.75 -10.31
N HIS A 75 -13.27 -1.68 -9.09
CA HIS A 75 -13.08 -2.84 -8.23
C HIS A 75 -13.87 -2.80 -6.91
N GLY A 76 -14.48 -1.66 -6.58
CA GLY A 76 -15.30 -1.48 -5.38
C GLY A 76 -16.53 -2.37 -5.40
N GLY A 77 -16.83 -2.99 -4.26
CA GLY A 77 -17.98 -3.89 -4.08
C GLY A 77 -17.83 -5.25 -4.76
N LYS A 78 -16.68 -5.54 -5.37
CA LYS A 78 -16.36 -6.87 -5.90
C LYS A 78 -15.67 -7.71 -4.84
N GLU A 79 -15.72 -9.02 -5.00
CA GLU A 79 -15.03 -10.00 -4.14
C GLU A 79 -13.53 -10.03 -4.45
N VAL A 80 -12.84 -8.95 -4.09
CA VAL A 80 -11.41 -8.74 -4.35
C VAL A 80 -10.86 -7.75 -3.32
N HIS A 81 -9.68 -8.03 -2.77
CA HIS A 81 -8.93 -7.10 -1.95
C HIS A 81 -8.20 -6.07 -2.80
N LEU A 82 -8.14 -4.84 -2.31
CA LEU A 82 -7.53 -3.73 -3.01
C LEU A 82 -6.14 -3.48 -2.44
N VAL A 83 -5.19 -3.10 -3.31
CA VAL A 83 -3.82 -2.79 -2.91
C VAL A 83 -3.40 -1.49 -3.57
N LEU A 84 -2.79 -0.61 -2.78
CA LEU A 84 -2.36 0.73 -3.18
C LEU A 84 -0.90 0.94 -2.78
N ASN A 85 -0.08 1.40 -3.72
CA ASN A 85 1.28 1.87 -3.40
C ASN A 85 1.27 3.39 -3.24
N LEU A 86 1.64 3.86 -2.04
CA LEU A 86 1.63 5.27 -1.67
C LEU A 86 3.00 5.70 -1.15
N VAL A 87 3.68 6.55 -1.92
CA VAL A 87 4.94 7.17 -1.49
C VAL A 87 4.63 8.51 -0.81
N LEU A 88 5.19 8.69 0.39
CA LEU A 88 5.05 9.86 1.25
C LEU A 88 5.89 11.03 0.74
N TYR A 89 5.22 11.99 0.10
CA TYR A 89 5.74 13.34 -0.08
C TYR A 89 4.93 14.28 0.82
N THR A 90 5.60 14.93 1.76
CA THR A 90 4.97 15.85 2.72
C THR A 90 4.66 17.21 2.10
N GLU A 91 5.37 17.58 1.03
CA GLU A 91 5.27 18.87 0.36
C GLU A 91 5.29 18.71 -1.16
N GLY A 92 4.90 19.78 -1.87
CA GLY A 92 4.92 19.85 -3.33
C GLY A 92 3.70 19.21 -4.01
N THR A 93 3.84 18.92 -5.31
CA THR A 93 2.77 18.42 -6.19
C THR A 93 2.27 17.02 -5.87
N HIS A 94 2.90 16.34 -4.92
CA HIS A 94 2.63 14.95 -4.53
C HIS A 94 2.13 14.83 -3.08
N ALA A 95 1.59 15.92 -2.52
CA ALA A 95 1.10 15.99 -1.15
C ALA A 95 0.12 14.85 -0.81
N MET A 96 0.48 14.04 0.18
CA MET A 96 -0.23 12.81 0.52
C MET A 96 -1.53 13.03 1.31
N GLY A 97 -1.64 14.16 2.02
CA GLY A 97 -2.80 14.44 2.88
C GLY A 97 -4.15 14.37 2.15
N GLU A 98 -4.20 14.72 0.87
CA GLU A 98 -5.44 14.62 0.07
C GLU A 98 -5.80 13.18 -0.28
N VAL A 99 -4.81 12.32 -0.53
CA VAL A 99 -5.02 10.89 -0.79
C VAL A 99 -5.59 10.22 0.45
N ILE A 100 -5.00 10.47 1.62
CA ILE A 100 -5.51 9.95 2.90
C ILE A 100 -6.92 10.50 3.19
N ARG A 101 -7.17 11.78 2.90
CA ARG A 101 -8.50 12.37 3.05
C ARG A 101 -9.55 11.69 2.17
N GLU A 102 -9.19 11.30 0.94
CA GLU A 102 -10.07 10.52 0.06
C GLU A 102 -10.32 9.12 0.64
N LEU A 103 -9.27 8.43 1.10
CA LEU A 103 -9.39 7.11 1.72
C LEU A 103 -10.27 7.12 2.98
N ASN A 104 -10.16 8.17 3.80
CA ASN A 104 -11.00 8.39 4.98
C ASN A 104 -12.49 8.55 4.68
N ARG A 105 -12.89 8.76 3.42
CA ARG A 105 -14.30 8.85 3.00
C ARG A 105 -14.86 7.53 2.48
N THR A 106 -14.01 6.51 2.31
CA THR A 106 -14.45 5.20 1.82
C THR A 106 -15.05 4.37 2.96
N SER A 107 -15.86 3.36 2.66
CA SER A 107 -16.36 2.40 3.65
C SER A 107 -15.51 1.13 3.73
N LEU A 108 -14.30 1.17 3.17
CA LEU A 108 -13.38 0.03 3.08
C LEU A 108 -12.74 -0.25 4.43
N ASP A 109 -12.36 -1.50 4.64
CA ASP A 109 -11.52 -1.87 5.79
C ASP A 109 -10.05 -1.63 5.42
N ILE A 110 -9.46 -0.54 5.91
CA ILE A 110 -8.17 -0.04 5.44
C ILE A 110 -7.04 -0.50 6.35
N HIS A 111 -5.99 -1.07 5.76
CA HIS A 111 -4.77 -1.49 6.45
C HIS A 111 -3.57 -0.77 5.84
N TYR A 112 -2.98 0.15 6.59
CA TYR A 112 -1.77 0.87 6.19
C TYR A 112 -0.55 0.04 6.59
N LEU A 113 0.21 -0.42 5.61
CA LEU A 113 1.46 -1.16 5.79
C LEU A 113 2.62 -0.19 5.57
N VAL A 114 3.15 0.37 6.65
CA VAL A 114 4.14 1.44 6.63
C VAL A 114 5.54 0.87 6.60
N LEU A 115 6.25 1.05 5.49
CA LEU A 115 7.65 0.69 5.30
C LEU A 115 8.53 1.83 5.83
N GLN A 116 9.14 1.62 6.98
CA GLN A 116 9.83 2.68 7.70
C GLN A 116 11.22 2.97 7.13
N SER A 117 11.92 1.97 6.59
CA SER A 117 13.29 2.13 6.08
C SER A 117 13.36 2.37 4.57
N ASN A 118 14.28 3.26 4.17
CA ASN A 118 14.66 3.46 2.78
C ASN A 118 15.52 2.29 2.25
N TYR A 119 15.49 2.05 0.92
CA TYR A 119 16.28 1.00 0.26
C TYR A 119 17.66 1.49 -0.19
N ILE A 120 17.75 2.74 -0.64
CA ILE A 120 18.97 3.34 -1.20
C ILE A 120 19.86 3.90 -0.09
N ASN A 121 19.27 4.47 0.95
CA ASN A 121 20.01 5.11 2.04
C ASN A 121 19.52 4.62 3.41
N ARG A 122 20.22 4.99 4.49
CA ARG A 122 19.82 4.66 5.87
C ARG A 122 18.70 5.56 6.41
N GLN A 123 17.99 6.31 5.54
CA GLN A 123 16.90 7.14 6.03
C GLN A 123 15.77 6.25 6.52
N VAL A 124 15.28 6.60 7.69
CA VAL A 124 14.11 5.98 8.31
C VAL A 124 13.06 7.07 8.46
N MET A 125 11.79 6.71 8.29
CA MET A 125 10.68 7.61 8.59
C MET A 125 10.76 8.02 10.06
N SER A 126 10.92 9.32 10.29
CA SER A 126 11.04 9.85 11.65
C SER A 126 9.73 9.67 12.43
N SER A 127 9.83 9.68 13.76
CA SER A 127 8.68 9.58 14.65
C SER A 127 7.68 10.70 14.41
N GLU A 128 8.16 11.91 14.11
CA GLU A 128 7.33 13.07 13.79
C GLU A 128 6.55 12.86 12.49
N LEU A 129 7.21 12.35 11.45
CA LEU A 129 6.56 12.06 10.18
C LEU A 129 5.52 10.94 10.32
N LEU A 130 5.83 9.90 11.09
CA LEU A 130 4.88 8.84 11.41
C LEU A 130 3.68 9.38 12.21
N ALA A 131 3.91 10.32 13.14
CA ALA A 131 2.84 10.98 13.88
C ALA A 131 1.96 11.84 12.98
N VAL A 132 2.54 12.58 12.02
CA VAL A 132 1.80 13.34 11.01
C VAL A 132 0.94 12.41 10.15
N LEU A 133 1.50 11.30 9.67
CA LEU A 133 0.77 10.27 8.92
C LEU A 133 -0.43 9.74 9.74
N LYS A 134 -0.18 9.34 10.99
CA LYS A 134 -1.23 8.85 11.89
C LYS A 134 -2.30 9.92 12.16
N GLY A 135 -1.91 11.19 12.28
CA GLY A 135 -2.83 12.31 12.45
C GLY A 135 -3.74 12.55 11.24
N TRP A 136 -3.32 12.18 10.03
CA TRP A 136 -4.16 12.22 8.84
C TRP A 136 -5.13 11.03 8.74
N ILE A 137 -4.76 9.87 9.28
CA ILE A 137 -5.55 8.64 9.21
C ILE A 137 -6.69 8.72 10.24
N LYS A 138 -7.94 8.77 9.75
CA LYS A 138 -9.14 8.81 10.61
C LYS A 138 -9.82 7.45 10.73
N GLN A 139 -9.54 6.54 9.80
CA GLN A 139 -10.02 5.16 9.81
C GLN A 139 -8.97 4.21 9.23
N GLY A 140 -9.01 2.97 9.69
CA GLY A 140 -8.08 1.91 9.30
C GLY A 140 -7.02 1.61 10.35
N THR A 141 -6.31 0.50 10.15
CA THR A 141 -5.29 -0.01 11.04
C THR A 141 -3.90 0.26 10.48
N VAL A 142 -2.98 0.76 11.31
CA VAL A 142 -1.59 1.03 10.92
C VAL A 142 -0.68 -0.09 11.41
N HIS A 143 0.00 -0.74 10.47
CA HIS A 143 1.00 -1.78 10.69
C HIS A 143 2.36 -1.19 10.29
N VAL A 144 3.30 -1.10 11.23
CA VAL A 144 4.63 -0.55 10.97
C VAL A 144 5.60 -1.69 10.74
N ASN A 145 6.34 -1.63 9.63
CA ASN A 145 7.44 -2.53 9.32
C ASN A 145 8.76 -1.75 9.41
N ASP A 146 9.60 -2.14 10.35
CA ASP A 146 10.87 -1.50 10.68
C ASP A 146 12.09 -2.25 10.09
N THR A 147 11.87 -3.26 9.26
CA THR A 147 12.93 -4.02 8.60
C THR A 147 13.86 -3.08 7.83
N LEU A 148 15.14 -3.05 8.23
CA LEU A 148 16.19 -2.29 7.57
C LEU A 148 16.68 -3.03 6.33
N VAL A 149 16.49 -2.42 5.15
CA VAL A 149 16.70 -3.12 3.88
C VAL A 149 17.96 -2.70 3.10
N MET A 150 18.50 -1.51 3.32
CA MET A 150 19.68 -0.92 2.64
C MET A 150 20.50 -1.85 1.71
N GLY A 151 20.21 -1.84 0.40
CA GLY A 151 20.95 -2.60 -0.62
C GLY A 151 20.97 -4.13 -0.47
N SER A 152 20.21 -4.70 0.47
CA SER A 152 20.20 -6.11 0.80
C SER A 152 18.95 -6.79 0.25
N GLN A 153 19.17 -7.67 -0.73
CA GLN A 153 18.13 -8.48 -1.33
C GLN A 153 17.43 -9.37 -0.29
N ILE A 154 18.21 -10.00 0.58
CA ILE A 154 17.70 -10.86 1.67
C ILE A 154 16.75 -10.08 2.59
N ARG A 155 17.10 -8.83 2.91
CA ARG A 155 16.24 -7.99 3.76
C ARG A 155 14.96 -7.54 3.05
N LEU A 156 14.98 -7.35 1.73
CA LEU A 156 13.76 -7.12 0.94
C LEU A 156 12.83 -8.34 1.02
N ASP A 157 13.40 -9.53 0.94
CA ASP A 157 12.63 -10.78 0.99
C ASP A 157 12.03 -10.97 2.39
N GLN A 158 12.82 -10.74 3.45
CA GLN A 158 12.34 -10.74 4.84
C GLN A 158 11.18 -9.74 5.06
N ARG A 159 11.34 -8.50 4.58
CA ARG A 159 10.27 -7.48 4.64
C ARG A 159 9.01 -7.98 3.93
N ALA A 160 9.15 -8.57 2.75
CA ALA A 160 8.00 -9.07 2.01
C ALA A 160 7.31 -10.23 2.73
N GLU A 161 8.06 -11.12 3.39
CA GLU A 161 7.53 -12.22 4.21
C GLU A 161 6.74 -11.70 5.41
N GLU A 162 7.28 -10.72 6.15
CA GLU A 162 6.62 -10.08 7.29
C GLU A 162 5.30 -9.42 6.86
N LEU A 163 5.31 -8.70 5.74
CA LEU A 163 4.10 -8.09 5.19
C LEU A 163 3.10 -9.13 4.67
N CYS A 164 3.58 -10.23 4.08
CA CYS A 164 2.72 -11.36 3.71
C CYS A 164 2.02 -11.95 4.94
N ALA A 165 2.72 -12.09 6.08
CA ALA A 165 2.12 -12.60 7.30
C ALA A 165 0.98 -11.69 7.80
N VAL A 166 1.19 -10.37 7.79
CA VAL A 166 0.15 -9.38 8.14
C VAL A 166 -1.04 -9.48 7.18
N ILE A 167 -0.79 -9.51 5.86
CA ILE A 167 -1.86 -9.62 4.86
C ILE A 167 -2.65 -10.92 5.05
N ARG A 168 -2.00 -12.06 5.30
CA ARG A 168 -2.69 -13.34 5.56
C ARG A 168 -3.59 -13.27 6.78
N GLN A 169 -3.07 -12.72 7.88
CA GLN A 169 -3.84 -12.57 9.12
C GLN A 169 -5.09 -11.70 8.88
N VAL A 170 -4.90 -10.58 8.19
CA VAL A 170 -5.99 -9.67 7.85
C VAL A 170 -6.97 -10.30 6.88
N VAL A 171 -6.53 -11.03 5.86
CA VAL A 171 -7.43 -11.70 4.90
C VAL A 171 -8.26 -12.80 5.57
N ALA A 172 -7.71 -13.51 6.55
CA ALA A 172 -8.38 -14.59 7.27
C ALA A 172 -9.42 -14.13 8.30
N SER A 173 -9.34 -12.89 8.81
CA SER A 173 -10.30 -12.31 9.75
C SER A 173 -11.57 -11.81 9.08
#